data_AF-A0A1T5DCE9-F1
#
_entry.id   AF-A0A1T5DCE9-F1
#
_cell.length_a   1.000
_cell.length_b   1.000
_cell.length_c   1.000
_cell.angle_alpha   90.00
_cell.angle_beta   90.00
_cell.angle_gamma   90.00
#
_symmetry.space_group_name_H-M   'P 1'
#
loop_
_entity.id
_entity.type
_entity.pdbx_description
1 polymer ?
#
loop_
_entity_poly.entity_id
_entity_poly.type
_entity_poly.pdbx_seq_one_letter_code
_entity_poly.pdbx_strand_id
1 'polypeptide(L)'
;MSEVMKSGVYFKSEEHSKDAKKIINRMGFRYLEENVEYGVYAYLVSATGKGSVFCECIDPVGNINFSRWEEYMRDYATTEIALIEFGFQLYNGNTGGYAFAKTIYGMDRENLKVIRSALNLYLGWDTY
;
A
#
# COMPACT_ATOMS: atom_id res chain seq x y z
N MET A 1 -25.40 3.72 -3.86
CA MET A 1 -24.44 4.78 -4.27
C MET A 1 -23.11 4.12 -4.50
N SER A 2 -22.68 3.99 -5.75
CA SER A 2 -21.35 3.47 -6.11
C SER A 2 -20.32 4.58 -5.86
N GLU A 3 -19.48 4.42 -4.84
CA GLU A 3 -18.34 5.31 -4.62
C GLU A 3 -17.29 5.06 -5.70
N VAL A 4 -17.10 6.04 -6.58
CA VAL A 4 -16.11 6.01 -7.65
C VAL A 4 -14.77 6.40 -7.03
N MET A 5 -13.92 5.41 -6.74
CA MET A 5 -12.47 5.63 -6.66
C MET A 5 -12.01 6.28 -7.97
N LYS A 6 -10.99 7.15 -7.94
CA LYS A 6 -10.52 7.77 -9.18
C LYS A 6 -10.15 6.65 -10.16
N SER A 7 -10.68 6.74 -11.38
CA SER A 7 -10.57 5.68 -12.39
C SER A 7 -9.11 5.27 -12.59
N GLY A 8 -8.81 3.97 -12.43
CA GLY A 8 -7.57 3.38 -12.95
C GLY A 8 -6.57 2.79 -11.95
N VAL A 9 -6.87 2.79 -10.64
CA VAL A 9 -6.05 2.01 -9.68
C VAL A 9 -6.29 0.52 -9.91
N TYR A 10 -5.23 -0.22 -10.25
CA TYR A 10 -5.31 -1.66 -10.46
C TYR A 10 -5.31 -2.39 -9.11
N PHE A 11 -6.24 -3.32 -8.92
CA PHE A 11 -6.24 -4.22 -7.77
C PHE A 11 -6.12 -5.67 -8.26
N LYS A 12 -5.13 -6.42 -7.77
CA LYS A 12 -4.97 -7.85 -8.10
C LYS A 12 -6.11 -8.75 -7.61
N SER A 13 -6.97 -8.29 -6.70
CA SER A 13 -8.17 -9.01 -6.25
C SER A 13 -9.21 -8.06 -5.63
N GLU A 14 -10.45 -8.52 -5.45
CA GLU A 14 -11.46 -7.77 -4.68
C GLU A 14 -11.05 -7.55 -3.22
N GLU A 15 -10.41 -8.56 -2.61
CA GLU A 15 -9.92 -8.50 -1.23
C GLU A 15 -8.88 -7.40 -1.08
N HIS A 16 -7.96 -7.28 -2.05
CA HIS A 16 -6.99 -6.19 -2.10
C HIS A 16 -7.70 -4.82 -2.08
N SER A 17 -8.75 -4.64 -2.89
CA SER A 17 -9.52 -3.38 -2.89
C SER A 17 -10.27 -3.12 -1.57
N LYS A 18 -10.90 -4.15 -1.00
CA LYS A 18 -11.62 -4.05 0.28
C LYS A 18 -10.68 -3.71 1.43
N ASP A 19 -9.51 -4.34 1.49
CA ASP A 19 -8.50 -4.08 2.51
C ASP A 19 -7.90 -2.69 2.36
N ALA A 20 -7.58 -2.25 1.13
CA ALA A 20 -7.09 -0.88 0.88
C ALA A 20 -8.08 0.15 1.42
N LYS A 21 -9.38 -0.02 1.11
CA LYS A 21 -10.45 0.85 1.60
C LYS A 21 -10.59 0.81 3.12
N LYS A 22 -10.48 -0.38 3.72
CA LYS A 22 -10.58 -0.52 5.18
C LYS A 22 -9.43 0.20 5.89
N ILE A 23 -8.20 0.04 5.38
CA ILE A 23 -7.00 0.65 5.94
C ILE A 23 -7.07 2.17 5.83
N ILE A 24 -7.38 2.71 4.65
CA ILE A 24 -7.39 4.16 4.44
C ILE A 24 -8.49 4.84 5.27
N ASN A 25 -9.66 4.20 5.38
CA ASN A 25 -10.74 4.65 6.27
C ASN A 25 -10.31 4.63 7.74
N ARG A 26 -9.51 3.63 8.13
CA ARG A 26 -8.99 3.52 9.50
C ARG A 26 -7.97 4.63 9.81
N MET A 27 -7.29 5.15 8.79
CA MET A 27 -6.38 6.30 8.88
C MET A 27 -7.10 7.66 8.86
N GLY A 28 -8.45 7.67 8.72
CA GLY A 28 -9.25 8.89 8.69
C GLY A 28 -9.50 9.47 7.29
N PHE A 29 -9.15 8.74 6.23
CA PHE A 29 -9.32 9.16 4.84
C PHE A 29 -10.37 8.27 4.14
N ARG A 30 -11.23 8.86 3.33
CA ARG A 30 -12.27 8.19 2.54
C ARG A 30 -11.70 7.54 1.28
N TYR A 31 -10.66 8.12 0.70
CA TYR A 31 -10.06 7.67 -0.56
C TYR A 31 -8.54 7.61 -0.48
N LEU A 32 -7.90 6.75 -1.28
CA LEU A 32 -6.44 6.62 -1.34
C LEU A 32 -5.77 7.93 -1.82
N GLU A 33 -6.48 8.71 -2.60
CA GLU A 33 -5.99 9.92 -3.23
C GLU A 33 -6.04 11.15 -2.32
N GLU A 34 -6.76 11.10 -1.18
CA GLU A 34 -6.88 12.24 -0.26
C GLU A 34 -5.57 12.58 0.44
N ASN A 35 -4.72 11.58 0.65
CA ASN A 35 -3.35 11.76 1.10
C ASN A 35 -2.46 10.71 0.41
N VAL A 36 -1.56 11.18 -0.46
CA VAL A 36 -0.70 10.31 -1.28
C VAL A 36 0.15 9.35 -0.45
N GLU A 37 0.77 9.83 0.64
CA GLU A 37 1.68 9.03 1.46
C GLU A 37 0.91 7.88 2.13
N TYR A 38 -0.20 8.21 2.80
CA TYR A 38 -1.05 7.24 3.47
C TYR A 38 -1.76 6.32 2.47
N GLY A 39 -2.23 6.85 1.35
CA GLY A 39 -2.94 6.10 0.32
C GLY A 39 -2.07 5.06 -0.36
N VAL A 40 -0.86 5.44 -0.77
CA VAL A 40 0.08 4.52 -1.41
C VAL A 40 0.52 3.44 -0.43
N TYR A 41 0.75 3.81 0.84
CA TYR A 41 1.09 2.83 1.86
C TYR A 41 -0.05 1.84 2.12
N ALA A 42 -1.28 2.35 2.30
CA ALA A 42 -2.47 1.54 2.49
C ALA A 42 -2.69 0.57 1.32
N TYR A 43 -2.52 1.05 0.10
CA TYR A 43 -2.62 0.26 -1.12
C TYR A 43 -1.57 -0.88 -1.15
N LEU A 44 -0.29 -0.57 -0.95
CA LEU A 44 0.76 -1.60 -1.00
C LEU A 44 0.65 -2.63 0.12
N VAL A 45 0.32 -2.21 1.34
CA VAL A 45 0.12 -3.14 2.47
C VAL A 45 -1.07 -4.06 2.21
N SER A 46 -2.18 -3.53 1.66
CA SER A 46 -3.35 -4.35 1.34
C SER A 46 -3.08 -5.41 0.27
N ALA A 47 -2.07 -5.21 -0.59
CA ALA A 47 -1.66 -6.21 -1.57
C ALA A 47 -0.99 -7.45 -0.95
N THR A 48 -0.64 -7.44 0.34
CA THR A 48 -0.08 -8.62 1.02
C THR A 48 -1.15 -9.66 1.38
N GLY A 49 -2.44 -9.31 1.30
CA GLY A 49 -3.53 -10.16 1.79
C GLY A 49 -3.62 -10.22 3.32
N LYS A 50 -2.85 -9.39 4.03
CA LYS A 50 -2.81 -9.29 5.50
C LYS A 50 -3.21 -7.89 5.98
N GLY A 51 -4.02 -7.17 5.19
CA GLY A 51 -4.42 -5.79 5.50
C GLY A 51 -5.24 -5.67 6.78
N SER A 52 -5.97 -6.73 7.14
CA SER A 52 -6.67 -6.83 8.43
C SER A 52 -5.73 -6.78 9.64
N VAL A 53 -4.58 -7.45 9.58
CA VAL A 53 -3.55 -7.45 10.63
C VAL A 53 -2.92 -6.05 10.73
N PHE A 54 -2.67 -5.41 9.60
CA PHE A 54 -2.15 -4.04 9.59
C PHE A 54 -3.12 -3.05 10.26
N CYS A 55 -4.43 -3.22 10.10
CA CYS A 55 -5.42 -2.37 10.77
C CYS A 55 -5.28 -2.35 12.30
N GLU A 56 -4.75 -3.42 12.91
CA GLU A 56 -4.50 -3.49 14.36
C GLU A 56 -3.33 -2.59 14.80
N CYS A 57 -2.49 -2.17 13.85
CA CYS A 57 -1.39 -1.24 14.08
C CYS A 57 -1.83 0.23 13.96
N ILE A 58 -3.08 0.49 13.58
CA ILE A 58 -3.58 1.85 13.39
C ILE A 58 -4.40 2.25 14.62
N ASP A 59 -3.95 3.29 15.29
CA ASP A 59 -4.58 3.80 16.51
C ASP A 59 -5.97 4.44 16.20
N PRO A 60 -6.77 4.79 17.22
CA PRO A 60 -8.07 5.40 17.02
C PRO A 60 -8.07 6.77 16.30
N VAL A 61 -6.92 7.46 16.25
CA VAL A 61 -6.79 8.77 15.60
C VAL A 61 -6.12 8.68 14.22
N GLY A 62 -5.78 7.47 13.76
CA GLY A 62 -5.28 7.20 12.41
C GLY A 62 -3.75 7.06 12.30
N ASN A 63 -2.99 7.09 13.39
CA ASN A 63 -1.53 6.92 13.33
C ASN A 63 -1.13 5.45 13.26
N ILE A 64 -0.07 5.18 12.50
CA ILE A 64 0.50 3.86 12.34
C ILE A 64 1.55 3.62 13.42
N ASN A 65 1.40 2.54 14.20
CA ASN A 65 2.43 2.03 15.09
C ASN A 65 3.39 1.12 14.30
N PHE A 66 4.46 1.70 13.76
CA PHE A 66 5.44 0.98 12.95
C PHE A 66 6.21 -0.10 13.75
N SER A 67 6.49 0.12 15.03
CA SER A 67 7.15 -0.90 15.86
C SER A 67 6.31 -2.17 16.00
N ARG A 68 5.00 -2.00 16.23
CA ARG A 68 4.07 -3.14 16.26
C ARG A 68 3.92 -3.79 14.87
N TRP A 69 3.97 -2.97 13.82
CA TRP A 69 3.89 -3.48 12.46
C TRP A 69 5.09 -4.36 12.09
N GLU A 70 6.30 -3.96 12.48
CA GLU A 70 7.52 -4.76 12.30
C GLU A 70 7.46 -6.11 13.01
N GLU A 71 6.81 -6.19 14.17
CA GLU A 71 6.61 -7.45 14.88
C GLU A 71 5.74 -8.42 14.08
N TYR A 72 4.66 -7.93 13.46
CA TYR A 72 3.77 -8.77 12.65
C TYR A 72 4.40 -9.24 11.34
N MET A 73 5.33 -8.47 10.77
CA MET A 73 5.98 -8.79 9.50
C MET A 73 6.95 -9.98 9.57
N ARG A 74 7.28 -10.49 10.76
CA ARG A 74 8.29 -11.56 10.91
C ARG A 74 7.96 -12.85 10.14
N ASP A 75 6.67 -13.15 9.97
CA ASP A 75 6.20 -14.37 9.28
C ASP A 75 5.81 -14.11 7.81
N TYR A 76 6.20 -12.96 7.25
CA TYR A 76 5.82 -12.58 5.89
C TYR A 76 6.82 -13.13 4.87
N ALA A 77 6.32 -13.44 3.68
CA ALA A 77 7.16 -13.79 2.56
C ALA A 77 8.01 -12.60 2.11
N THR A 78 9.19 -12.86 1.56
CA THR A 78 10.12 -11.83 1.10
C THR A 78 9.48 -10.82 0.15
N THR A 79 8.58 -11.25 -0.74
CA THR A 79 7.87 -10.37 -1.68
C THR A 79 6.84 -9.47 -0.98
N GLU A 80 6.18 -9.95 0.07
CA GLU A 80 5.26 -9.13 0.87
C GLU A 80 6.03 -8.06 1.64
N ILE A 81 7.14 -8.45 2.28
CA ILE A 81 8.02 -7.51 2.98
C ILE A 81 8.53 -6.44 2.01
N ALA A 82 8.94 -6.83 0.80
CA ALA A 82 9.40 -5.89 -0.21
C ALA A 82 8.33 -4.87 -0.62
N LEU A 83 7.05 -5.27 -0.73
CA LEU A 83 5.95 -4.32 -0.99
C LEU A 83 5.77 -3.34 0.16
N ILE A 84 5.87 -3.82 1.41
CA ILE A 84 5.71 -2.99 2.61
C ILE A 84 6.87 -2.01 2.74
N GLU A 85 8.12 -2.47 2.60
CA GLU A 85 9.31 -1.62 2.64
C GLU A 85 9.26 -0.54 1.55
N PHE A 86 8.82 -0.92 0.34
CA PHE A 86 8.65 0.03 -0.74
C PHE A 86 7.54 1.04 -0.44
N GLY A 87 6.42 0.59 0.13
CA GLY A 87 5.38 1.50 0.59
C GLY A 87 5.87 2.46 1.66
N PHE A 88 6.67 1.99 2.62
CA PHE A 88 7.22 2.82 3.68
C PHE A 88 8.20 3.86 3.13
N GLN A 89 8.95 3.53 2.08
CA GLN A 89 9.79 4.50 1.38
C GLN A 89 8.97 5.62 0.75
N LEU A 90 7.91 5.27 0.02
CA LEU A 90 7.00 6.24 -0.58
C LEU A 90 6.28 7.09 0.49
N TYR A 91 5.85 6.48 1.59
CA TYR A 91 5.26 7.17 2.74
C TYR A 91 6.19 8.24 3.33
N ASN A 92 7.51 8.00 3.35
CA ASN A 92 8.50 8.96 3.86
C ASN A 92 9.05 9.91 2.78
N GLY A 93 8.43 9.95 1.58
CA GLY A 93 8.90 10.79 0.47
C GLY A 93 10.25 10.36 -0.13
N ASN A 94 10.75 9.16 0.21
CA ASN A 94 12.05 8.67 -0.23
C ASN A 94 11.90 7.75 -1.44
N THR A 95 12.24 8.25 -2.63
CA THR A 95 12.19 7.46 -3.87
C THR A 95 13.58 6.96 -4.31
N GLY A 96 14.56 6.86 -3.39
CA GLY A 96 15.95 6.51 -3.71
C GLY A 96 16.12 5.17 -4.44
N GLY A 97 16.88 5.17 -5.55
CA GLY A 97 16.87 4.09 -6.55
C GLY A 97 17.44 2.71 -6.17
N TYR A 98 18.23 2.57 -5.10
CA TYR A 98 18.83 1.28 -4.72
C TYR A 98 17.79 0.30 -4.14
N ALA A 99 16.84 0.82 -3.36
CA ALA A 99 15.85 -0.02 -2.70
C ALA A 99 14.74 -0.46 -3.67
N PHE A 100 14.37 0.38 -4.63
CA PHE A 100 13.41 0.03 -5.69
C PHE A 100 13.86 -1.15 -6.57
N ALA A 101 15.15 -1.19 -6.94
CA ALA A 101 15.70 -2.30 -7.72
C ALA A 101 15.62 -3.63 -6.95
N LYS A 102 15.89 -3.60 -5.64
CA LYS A 102 15.74 -4.76 -4.75
C LYS A 102 14.27 -5.18 -4.61
N THR A 103 13.35 -4.22 -4.56
CA THR A 103 11.91 -4.50 -4.53
C THR A 103 11.44 -5.20 -5.80
N ILE A 104 11.87 -4.76 -6.99
CA ILE A 104 11.44 -5.37 -8.26
C ILE A 104 12.03 -6.76 -8.46
N TYR A 105 13.26 -6.98 -7.98
CA TYR A 105 13.98 -8.23 -8.20
C TYR A 105 13.31 -9.40 -7.47
N GLY A 106 12.78 -10.35 -8.24
CA GLY A 106 12.10 -11.54 -7.71
C GLY A 106 10.58 -11.40 -7.54
N MET A 107 9.98 -10.27 -7.94
CA MET A 107 8.52 -10.13 -7.96
C MET A 107 7.87 -10.77 -9.18
N ASP A 108 6.73 -11.40 -8.96
CA ASP A 108 5.86 -11.87 -10.03
C ASP A 108 5.18 -10.71 -10.78
N ARG A 109 4.56 -11.04 -11.92
CA ARG A 109 3.90 -10.07 -12.78
C ARG A 109 2.76 -9.31 -12.10
N GLU A 110 2.03 -9.93 -11.18
CA GLU A 110 0.90 -9.29 -10.50
C GLU A 110 1.40 -8.27 -9.48
N ASN A 111 2.43 -8.61 -8.70
CA ASN A 111 3.07 -7.69 -7.76
C ASN A 111 3.79 -6.53 -8.49
N LEU A 112 4.34 -6.76 -9.69
CA LEU A 112 4.88 -5.68 -10.53
C LEU A 112 3.79 -4.71 -11.02
N LYS A 113 2.59 -5.21 -11.36
CA LYS A 113 1.44 -4.34 -11.70
C LYS A 113 0.99 -3.52 -10.49
N VAL A 114 0.99 -4.12 -9.30
CA VAL A 114 0.70 -3.42 -8.04
C VAL A 114 1.70 -2.28 -7.84
N ILE A 115 3.01 -2.54 -7.94
CA ILE A 115 4.03 -1.49 -7.81
C ILE A 115 3.83 -0.36 -8.82
N ARG A 116 3.56 -0.71 -10.09
CA ARG A 116 3.29 0.29 -11.12
C ARG A 116 2.08 1.15 -10.76
N SER A 117 1.00 0.53 -10.29
CA SER A 117 -0.20 1.26 -9.89
C SER A 117 0.04 2.15 -8.66
N ALA A 118 0.86 1.69 -7.70
CA ALA A 118 1.26 2.49 -6.54
C ALA A 118 2.06 3.72 -6.97
N LEU A 119 2.98 3.58 -7.92
CA LEU A 119 3.75 4.70 -8.47
C LEU A 119 2.86 5.69 -9.24
N ASN A 120 1.89 5.21 -10.02
CA ASN A 120 0.94 6.08 -10.69
C ASN A 120 0.12 6.90 -9.68
N LEU A 121 -0.33 6.25 -8.60
CA LEU A 121 -1.02 6.90 -7.49
C LEU A 121 -0.13 7.95 -6.82
N TYR A 122 1.13 7.60 -6.54
CA TYR A 122 2.10 8.46 -5.87
C TYR A 122 2.48 9.70 -6.69
N LEU A 123 2.71 9.52 -8.00
CA LEU A 123 3.15 10.59 -8.90
C LEU A 123 1.98 11.42 -9.47
N GLY A 124 0.74 11.02 -9.17
CA GLY A 124 -0.46 11.64 -9.74
C GLY A 124 -0.56 11.49 -11.26
N TRP A 125 0.04 10.45 -11.83
CA TRP A 125 -0.04 10.20 -13.27
C TRP A 125 -1.42 9.68 -13.64
N ASP A 126 -2.10 10.39 -14.55
CA ASP A 126 -3.35 9.91 -15.12
C ASP A 126 -3.09 8.57 -15.83
N THR A 127 -3.90 7.58 -15.48
CA THR A 127 -3.89 6.26 -16.11
C THR A 127 -4.62 6.37 -17.44
N TYR A 128 -3.86 6.61 -18.52
CA TYR A 128 -4.32 6.55 -19.90
C TYR A 128 -4.51 5.11 -20.38
#